data_AF-A0A6V8NRD8-F1
#
_entry.id   AF-A0A6V8NRD8-F1
#
_cell.length_a   1.000
_cell.length_b   1.000
_cell.length_c   1.000
_cell.angle_alpha   90.00
_cell.angle_beta   90.00
_cell.angle_gamma   90.00
#
_symmetry.space_group_name_H-M   'P 1'
#
loop_
_entity.id
_entity.type
_entity.pdbx_description
1 polymer ?
#
loop_
_entity_poly.entity_id
_entity_poly.type
_entity_poly.pdbx_seq_one_letter_code
_entity_poly.pdbx_strand_id
1 'polypeptide(L)'
;MAKLYDRDINRRLIERILESRRFIQVLYGPRQVGKTTAIKQVLKEIDLPSHYASADQPTLRNEVWLEEQWEIGRLKAKENKAAVLVFDEIQKVSDWSEVVKRL
;
A
#
# COMPACT_ATOMS: atom_id res chain seq x y z
N MET A 1 -20.72 16.58 -3.43
CA MET A 1 -20.10 15.31 -3.88
C MET A 1 -20.68 14.18 -3.04
N ALA A 2 -21.19 13.11 -3.66
CA ALA A 2 -21.75 11.98 -2.92
C ALA A 2 -20.64 11.32 -2.08
N LYS A 3 -20.86 11.19 -0.77
CA LYS A 3 -19.98 10.47 0.14
C LYS A 3 -19.98 9.00 -0.33
N LEU A 4 -18.89 8.53 -0.92
CA LEU A 4 -18.77 7.10 -1.25
C LEU A 4 -19.01 6.32 0.05
N TYR A 5 -19.81 5.26 -0.03
CA TYR A 5 -20.16 4.39 1.09
C TYR A 5 -18.91 4.01 1.90
N ASP A 6 -18.90 4.39 3.18
CA ASP A 6 -17.86 4.04 4.13
C ASP A 6 -18.10 2.59 4.60
N ARG A 7 -17.12 1.72 4.33
CA ARG A 7 -17.19 0.29 4.64
C ARG A 7 -16.40 0.07 5.94
N ASP A 8 -16.83 -0.86 6.79
CA ASP A 8 -16.09 -1.25 8.02
C ASP A 8 -14.60 -1.54 7.78
N ILE A 9 -14.24 -2.00 6.57
CA ILE A 9 -12.85 -2.22 6.17
C ILE A 9 -12.03 -0.94 6.11
N ASN A 10 -12.59 0.21 5.71
CA ASN A 10 -11.88 1.48 5.64
C ASN A 10 -11.48 1.94 7.03
N ARG A 11 -12.43 1.92 7.98
CA ARG A 11 -12.16 2.20 9.39
C ARG A 11 -11.07 1.31 9.95
N ARG A 12 -11.17 -0.01 9.72
CA ARG A 12 -10.15 -0.96 10.19
C ARG A 12 -8.78 -0.71 9.56
N LEU A 13 -8.72 -0.34 8.27
CA LEU A 13 -7.48 0.01 7.60
C LEU A 13 -6.87 1.29 8.18
N ILE A 14 -7.67 2.32 8.46
CA ILE A 14 -7.21 3.56 9.12
C ILE A 14 -6.63 3.24 10.50
N GLU A 15 -7.35 2.49 11.32
CA GLU A 15 -6.88 2.06 12.65
C GLU A 15 -5.53 1.33 12.56
N ARG A 16 -5.36 0.45 11.57
CA ARG A 16 -4.10 -0.30 11.32
C ARG A 16 -2.97 0.52 10.73
N ILE A 17 -3.27 1.54 9.93
CA ILE A 17 -2.25 2.42 9.35
C ILE A 17 -1.72 3.40 10.40
N LEU A 18 -2.59 3.87 11.30
CA LEU A 18 -2.26 4.84 12.34
C LEU A 18 -1.72 4.18 13.62
N GLU A 19 -1.79 2.85 13.75
CA GLU A 19 -1.16 2.13 14.86
C GLU A 19 0.37 2.29 14.81
N SER A 20 1.03 2.15 15.97
CA SER A 20 2.50 2.18 16.00
C SER A 20 3.06 1.11 15.06
N ARG A 21 3.94 1.52 14.14
CA ARG A 21 4.52 0.63 13.11
C ARG A 21 5.19 -0.59 13.74
N ARG A 22 4.52 -1.74 13.64
CA ARG A 22 5.01 -3.05 14.09
C ARG A 22 4.98 -4.12 13.01
N PHE A 23 3.94 -4.10 12.17
CA PHE A 23 3.70 -5.13 11.16
C PHE A 23 3.42 -4.54 9.78
N ILE A 24 3.78 -5.30 8.75
CA ILE A 24 3.30 -5.07 7.39
C ILE A 24 1.84 -5.54 7.35
N GLN A 25 0.95 -4.70 6.82
CA GLN A 25 -0.46 -5.01 6.69
C GLN A 25 -0.72 -5.64 5.31
N VAL A 26 -1.43 -6.77 5.28
CA VAL A 26 -1.80 -7.45 4.04
C VAL A 26 -3.32 -7.42 3.87
N LEU A 27 -3.79 -6.74 2.82
CA LEU A 27 -5.21 -6.74 2.44
C LEU A 27 -5.48 -7.83 1.40
N TYR A 28 -6.00 -8.97 1.84
CA TYR A 28 -6.28 -10.12 0.99
C TYR A 28 -7.79 -10.34 0.78
N GLY A 29 -8.15 -11.05 -0.28
CA GLY A 29 -9.54 -11.42 -0.59
C GLY A 29 -9.77 -11.61 -2.09
N PRO A 30 -10.96 -12.09 -2.51
CA PRO A 30 -11.28 -12.36 -3.92
C PRO A 30 -11.09 -11.14 -4.83
N ARG A 31 -10.96 -11.37 -6.14
CA ARG A 31 -10.94 -10.27 -7.13
C ARG A 31 -12.28 -9.52 -7.08
N GLN A 32 -12.24 -8.22 -7.41
CA GLN A 32 -13.43 -7.36 -7.56
C GLN A 32 -14.27 -7.11 -6.30
N VAL A 33 -13.77 -7.43 -5.10
CA VAL A 33 -14.45 -7.08 -3.82
C VAL A 33 -14.22 -5.63 -3.36
N GLY A 34 -13.43 -4.85 -4.11
CA GLY A 34 -13.17 -3.43 -3.83
C GLY A 34 -11.97 -3.14 -2.93
N LYS A 35 -10.98 -4.05 -2.84
CA LYS A 35 -9.75 -3.85 -2.05
C LYS A 35 -8.97 -2.60 -2.46
N THR A 36 -8.68 -2.46 -3.75
CA THR A 36 -8.01 -1.29 -4.34
C THR A 36 -8.81 -0.01 -4.10
N THR A 37 -10.14 -0.07 -4.16
CA THR A 37 -10.99 1.08 -3.88
C THR A 37 -10.89 1.50 -2.42
N ALA A 38 -10.97 0.55 -1.48
CA ALA A 38 -10.87 0.79 -0.05
C ALA A 38 -9.53 1.47 0.30
N ILE A 39 -8.40 0.93 -0.16
CA ILE A 39 -7.10 1.53 0.15
C ILE A 39 -6.95 2.94 -0.45
N LYS A 40 -7.43 3.16 -1.69
CA LYS A 40 -7.40 4.49 -2.32
C LYS A 40 -8.29 5.50 -1.61
N GLN A 41 -9.40 5.07 -1.01
CA GLN A 41 -10.24 5.94 -0.18
C GLN A 41 -9.53 6.30 1.12
N VAL A 42 -8.98 5.31 1.82
CA VAL A 42 -8.25 5.50 3.07
C VAL A 42 -7.05 6.43 2.87
N LEU A 43 -6.26 6.25 1.81
CA LEU A 43 -5.12 7.13 1.50
C LEU A 43 -5.51 8.59 1.22
N LYS A 44 -6.78 8.87 0.85
CA LYS A 44 -7.29 10.23 0.67
C LYS A 44 -7.84 10.84 1.96
N GLU A 45 -8.16 10.01 2.94
CA GLU A 45 -8.79 10.40 4.20
C GLU A 45 -7.76 10.66 5.31
N ILE A 46 -6.65 9.89 5.31
CA ILE A 46 -5.60 10.06 6.30
C ILE A 46 -4.69 11.25 5.97
N ASP A 47 -4.27 11.97 7.02
CA ASP A 47 -3.28 13.04 6.93
C ASP A 47 -1.85 12.48 7.00
N LEU A 48 -1.54 11.55 6.10
CA LEU A 48 -0.20 10.97 5.95
C LEU A 48 0.19 10.97 4.48
N PRO A 49 1.42 11.39 4.13
CA PRO A 49 1.89 11.27 2.77
C PRO A 49 1.95 9.80 2.38
N SER A 50 1.61 9.50 1.14
CA SER A 50 1.55 8.14 0.65
C SER A 50 2.24 7.96 -0.71
N HIS A 51 2.65 6.72 -0.97
CA HIS A 51 3.10 6.22 -2.25
C HIS A 51 2.30 4.98 -2.59
N TYR A 52 1.60 5.01 -3.73
CA TYR A 52 0.84 3.88 -4.22
C TYR A 52 1.50 3.36 -5.49
N ALA A 53 1.91 2.09 -5.46
CA ALA A 53 2.56 1.40 -6.56
C ALA A 53 1.74 0.17 -6.95
N SER A 54 1.40 0.06 -8.25
CA SER A 54 0.69 -1.11 -8.78
C SER A 54 1.64 -2.00 -9.58
N ALA A 55 1.65 -3.28 -9.25
CA ALA A 55 2.32 -4.32 -10.03
C ALA A 55 1.48 -4.81 -11.23
N ASP A 56 0.25 -4.29 -11.39
CA ASP A 56 -0.65 -4.61 -12.50
C ASP A 56 -0.36 -3.77 -13.75
N GLN A 57 0.87 -3.84 -14.26
CA GLN A 57 1.28 -3.14 -15.49
C GLN A 57 1.72 -4.11 -16.59
N PRO A 58 1.69 -3.68 -17.87
CA PRO A 58 2.07 -4.54 -19.01
C PRO A 58 3.52 -4.99 -18.97
N THR A 59 4.39 -4.22 -18.32
CA THR A 59 5.81 -4.54 -18.15
C THR A 59 6.02 -5.43 -16.93
N LEU A 60 6.88 -6.44 -17.08
CA LEU A 60 7.24 -7.33 -15.98
C LEU A 60 7.82 -6.50 -14.83
N ARG A 61 7.25 -6.66 -13.63
CA ARG A 61 7.79 -6.09 -12.40
C ARG A 61 8.70 -7.13 -11.75
N ASN A 62 9.96 -6.77 -11.57
CA ASN A 62 10.99 -7.60 -10.96
C ASN A 62 11.40 -7.02 -9.60
N GLU A 63 12.40 -7.64 -8.97
CA GLU A 63 12.95 -7.20 -7.68
C GLU A 63 13.39 -5.72 -7.72
N VAL A 64 14.06 -5.30 -8.79
CA VAL A 64 14.54 -3.92 -8.96
C VAL A 64 13.40 -2.91 -8.85
N TRP A 65 12.28 -3.17 -9.53
CA TRP A 65 11.10 -2.31 -9.41
C TRP A 65 10.62 -2.20 -7.96
N LEU A 66 10.59 -3.32 -7.23
CA LEU A 66 10.14 -3.34 -5.85
C LEU A 66 11.07 -2.53 -4.94
N GLU A 67 12.38 -2.66 -5.14
CA GLU A 67 13.41 -1.88 -4.42
C GLU A 67 13.28 -0.38 -4.70
N GLU A 68 13.04 0.01 -5.96
CA GLU A 68 12.81 1.41 -6.35
C GLU A 68 11.57 1.99 -5.66
N GLN A 69 10.44 1.28 -5.71
CA GLN A 69 9.20 1.74 -5.08
C GLN A 69 9.35 1.84 -3.55
N TRP A 70 10.12 0.93 -2.97
CA TRP A 70 10.43 0.95 -1.55
C TRP A 70 11.27 2.17 -1.18
N GLU A 71 12.28 2.51 -1.99
CA GLU A 71 13.09 3.70 -1.77
C GLU A 71 12.28 5.00 -1.86
N ILE A 72 11.35 5.10 -2.83
CA ILE A 72 10.41 6.22 -2.90
C ILE A 72 9.60 6.35 -1.60
N GLY A 73 9.15 5.22 -1.04
CA GLY A 73 8.48 5.18 0.27
C GLY A 73 9.38 5.67 1.42
N ARG A 74 10.64 5.22 1.47
CA ARG A 74 11.62 5.64 2.49
C ARG A 74 11.92 7.14 2.40
N LEU A 75 12.10 7.69 1.20
CA LEU A 75 12.34 9.11 1.00
C LEU A 75 11.16 9.96 1.50
N LYS A 76 9.92 9.59 1.15
CA LYS A 76 8.72 10.26 1.66
C LYS A 76 8.62 10.21 3.18
N ALA A 77 8.92 9.07 3.80
CA ALA A 77 8.91 8.92 5.25
C ALA A 77 9.98 9.78 5.93
N LYS A 78 11.17 9.88 5.32
CA LYS A 78 12.28 10.72 5.82
C LYS A 78 11.91 12.20 5.82
N GLU A 79 11.25 12.68 4.77
CA GLU A 79 10.82 14.08 4.64
C GLU A 79 9.69 14.46 5.62
N ASN A 80 8.79 13.51 5.91
CA ASN A 80 7.53 13.79 6.63
C ASN A 80 7.42 13.10 8.00
N LYS A 81 8.51 12.51 8.50
CA LYS A 81 8.60 11.65 9.71
C LYS A 81 7.83 10.32 9.61
N ALA A 82 6.78 10.24 8.81
CA ALA A 82 6.01 9.04 8.53
C ALA A 82 5.41 9.10 7.11
N ALA A 83 5.24 7.94 6.47
CA ALA A 83 4.54 7.81 5.19
C ALA A 83 3.93 6.42 5.04
N VAL A 84 2.93 6.29 4.16
CA VAL A 84 2.30 5.02 3.81
C VAL A 84 2.77 4.56 2.43
N LEU A 85 3.38 3.38 2.37
CA LEU A 85 3.73 2.71 1.12
C LEU A 85 2.74 1.57 0.85
N VAL A 86 2.09 1.60 -0.32
CA VAL A 86 1.13 0.58 -0.74
C VAL A 86 1.61 -0.08 -2.02
N PHE A 87 1.67 -1.42 -1.97
CA PHE A 87 1.85 -2.26 -3.14
C PHE A 87 0.52 -2.93 -3.49
N ASP A 88 -0.01 -2.64 -4.67
CA ASP A 88 -1.18 -3.33 -5.22
C ASP A 88 -0.75 -4.48 -6.14
N GLU A 89 -1.46 -5.61 -6.03
CA GLU A 89 -1.17 -6.85 -6.76
C GLU A 89 0.28 -7.35 -6.61
N ILE A 90 0.90 -7.17 -5.43
CA ILE A 90 2.31 -7.52 -5.16
C ILE A 90 2.68 -8.97 -5.51
N GLN A 91 1.72 -9.90 -5.45
CA GLN A 91 1.91 -11.29 -5.84
C GLN A 91 2.30 -11.49 -7.32
N LYS A 92 2.18 -10.46 -8.17
CA LYS A 92 2.65 -10.48 -9.56
C LYS A 92 4.15 -10.26 -9.70
N VAL A 93 4.81 -9.78 -8.65
CA VAL A 93 6.27 -9.62 -8.59
C VAL A 93 6.86 -10.94 -8.10
N SER A 94 7.73 -11.57 -8.88
CA SER A 94 8.42 -12.79 -8.46
C SER A 94 9.30 -12.53 -7.23
N ASP A 95 9.35 -13.50 -6.31
CA ASP A 95 10.19 -13.48 -5.11
C ASP A 95 10.02 -12.26 -4.19
N TRP A 96 8.89 -11.55 -4.32
CA TRP A 96 8.61 -10.28 -3.63
C TRP A 96 8.81 -10.38 -2.11
N SER A 97 8.47 -11.52 -1.50
CA SER A 97 8.56 -11.70 -0.06
C SER A 97 10.01 -11.74 0.43
N GLU A 98 10.92 -12.33 -0.35
CA GLU A 98 12.33 -12.38 0.01
C GLU A 98 12.99 -11.01 -0.15
N VAL A 99 12.63 -10.28 -1.21
CA VAL A 99 13.07 -8.90 -1.41
C VAL A 99 12.62 -8.01 -0.25
N VAL A 100 11.34 -8.06 0.13
CA VAL A 100 10.80 -7.25 1.25
C VAL A 100 11.49 -7.55 2.58
N LYS A 101 11.87 -8.81 2.84
CA LYS A 101 12.58 -9.18 4.07
C LYS A 101 14.02 -8.65 4.13
N ARG A 102 14.64 -8.40 2.96
CA ARG A 102 16.01 -7.90 2.83
C ARG A 102 16.11 -6.38 2.98
N LEU A 103 15.01 -5.65 2.75
CA LEU A 103 14.93 -4.18 2.69
C LEU A 103 14.64 -3.50 4.04
#